data_AF-I0I2P2-F1
#
_entry.id   AF-I0I2P2-F1
#
_cell.length_a   1.000
_cell.length_b   1.000
_cell.length_c   1.000
_cell.angle_alpha   90.00
_cell.angle_beta   90.00
_cell.angle_gamma   90.00
#
_symmetry.space_group_name_H-M   'P 1'
#
loop_
_entity.id
_entity.type
_entity.pdbx_description
1 polymer ?
#
loop_
_entity_poly.entity_id
_entity_poly.type
_entity_poly.pdbx_seq_one_letter_code
_entity_poly.pdbx_strand_id
1 'polypeptide(L)'
;MAELIKVSGQSRSTAVAGAIAGVMREHGYAEIQAIGASAINQAIKAVTIARGYLEQDGIDLVLVPSFIDVEIEGSERTAVRFAVFRRPPTLKAPTNGKVVGQVAAAL
;
A
#
# COMPACT_ATOMS: atom_id res chain seq x y z
N MET A 1 12.18 7.05 -12.84
CA MET A 1 10.94 7.53 -12.21
C MET A 1 10.19 6.30 -11.75
N ALA A 2 9.75 6.24 -10.49
CA ALA A 2 9.07 5.06 -9.97
C ALA A 2 7.71 4.89 -10.66
N GLU A 3 7.30 3.65 -10.89
CA GLU A 3 5.99 3.39 -11.48
C GLU A 3 4.88 3.81 -10.49
N LEU A 4 3.99 4.70 -10.95
CA LEU A 4 2.87 5.20 -10.16
C LEU A 4 1.66 4.29 -10.31
N ILE A 5 1.32 3.58 -9.23
CA ILE A 5 0.18 2.69 -9.16
C ILE A 5 -1.04 3.48 -8.69
N LYS A 6 -1.98 3.75 -9.61
CA LYS A 6 -3.24 4.44 -9.28
C LYS A 6 -4.28 3.44 -8.79
N VAL A 7 -4.89 3.73 -7.65
CA VAL A 7 -5.87 2.85 -6.98
C VAL A 7 -7.20 3.59 -6.83
N SER A 8 -8.30 2.91 -7.15
CA SER A 8 -9.67 3.37 -6.94
C SER A 8 -10.40 2.48 -5.93
N GLY A 9 -11.60 2.87 -5.52
CA GLY A 9 -12.43 2.05 -4.63
C GLY A 9 -12.82 0.69 -5.23
N GLN A 10 -12.87 0.60 -6.57
CA GLN A 10 -13.21 -0.59 -7.34
C GLN A 10 -12.00 -1.46 -7.68
N SER A 11 -10.78 -0.98 -7.40
CA SER A 11 -9.57 -1.77 -7.62
C SER A 11 -9.61 -3.06 -6.80
N ARG A 12 -9.28 -4.18 -7.45
CA ARG A 12 -9.10 -5.47 -6.77
C ARG A 12 -7.75 -5.47 -6.04
N SER A 13 -7.75 -5.58 -4.72
CA SER A 13 -6.52 -5.50 -3.92
C SER A 13 -5.47 -6.54 -4.32
N THR A 14 -5.89 -7.74 -4.76
CA THR A 14 -4.95 -8.78 -5.23
C THR A 14 -4.25 -8.44 -6.53
N ALA A 15 -4.94 -7.77 -7.47
CA ALA A 15 -4.34 -7.31 -8.71
C ALA A 15 -3.32 -6.18 -8.45
N VAL A 16 -3.70 -5.22 -7.61
CA VAL A 16 -2.80 -4.13 -7.17
C VAL A 16 -1.61 -4.70 -6.39
N ALA A 17 -1.81 -5.72 -5.55
CA ALA A 17 -0.72 -6.39 -4.84
C ALA A 17 0.28 -7.08 -5.78
N GLY A 18 -0.20 -7.70 -6.85
CA GLY A 18 0.65 -8.28 -7.89
C GLY A 18 1.52 -7.21 -8.57
N ALA A 19 0.94 -6.06 -8.92
CA ALA A 19 1.68 -4.93 -9.48
C ALA A 19 2.75 -4.40 -8.50
N ILE A 20 2.38 -4.18 -7.23
CA ILE A 20 3.33 -3.76 -6.18
C ILE A 20 4.47 -4.77 -6.07
N ALA A 21 4.18 -6.07 -6.01
CA ALA A 21 5.20 -7.10 -5.87
C ALA A 21 6.16 -7.14 -7.08
N GLY A 22 5.65 -7.00 -8.30
CA GLY A 22 6.47 -6.89 -9.51
C GLY A 22 7.43 -5.71 -9.44
N VAL A 23 6.89 -4.50 -9.22
CA VAL A 23 7.68 -3.26 -9.12
C VAL A 23 8.72 -3.34 -7.99
N MET A 24 8.37 -3.91 -6.83
CA MET A 24 9.29 -4.02 -5.70
C MET A 24 10.42 -5.03 -5.91
N ARG A 25 10.19 -6.09 -6.71
CA ARG A 25 11.25 -7.02 -7.12
C ARG A 25 12.26 -6.34 -8.03
N GLU A 26 11.77 -5.58 -9.00
CA GLU A 26 12.60 -4.96 -10.04
C GLU A 26 13.30 -3.68 -9.57
N HIS A 27 12.58 -2.81 -8.86
CA HIS A 27 13.04 -1.46 -8.55
C HIS A 27 13.27 -1.21 -7.05
N GLY A 28 12.71 -2.05 -6.18
CA GLY A 28 12.82 -1.85 -4.72
C GLY A 28 12.10 -0.61 -4.18
N TYR A 29 11.32 0.07 -5.03
CA TYR A 29 10.55 1.27 -4.71
C TYR A 29 9.32 1.37 -5.60
N ALA A 30 8.17 1.71 -5.02
CA ALA A 30 6.93 1.94 -5.74
C ALA A 30 6.18 3.16 -5.16
N GLU A 31 5.39 3.84 -5.99
CA GLU A 31 4.47 4.88 -5.54
C GLU A 31 3.03 4.41 -5.76
N ILE A 32 2.16 4.67 -4.79
CA ILE A 32 0.73 4.40 -4.90
C ILE A 32 -0.02 5.71 -4.71
N GLN A 33 -1.01 5.99 -5.55
CA GLN A 33 -1.91 7.13 -5.38
C GLN A 33 -3.35 6.66 -5.26
N ALA A 34 -4.03 7.13 -4.22
CA ALA A 34 -5.41 6.78 -3.92
C ALA A 34 -6.22 8.01 -3.50
N ILE A 35 -7.49 8.06 -3.90
CA ILE A 35 -8.39 9.18 -3.63
C ILE A 35 -9.69 8.65 -3.01
N GLY A 36 -10.02 9.17 -1.84
CA GLY A 36 -11.18 8.74 -1.06
C GLY A 36 -10.95 7.45 -0.26
N ALA A 37 -11.80 7.27 0.76
CA ALA A 37 -11.64 6.24 1.78
C ALA A 37 -11.57 4.81 1.20
N SER A 38 -12.43 4.49 0.24
CA SER A 38 -12.45 3.18 -0.40
C SER A 38 -11.16 2.86 -1.13
N ALA A 39 -10.62 3.82 -1.89
CA ALA A 39 -9.37 3.64 -2.62
C ALA A 39 -8.18 3.47 -1.67
N ILE A 40 -8.13 4.26 -0.60
CA ILE A 40 -7.10 4.18 0.44
C ILE A 40 -7.14 2.79 1.11
N ASN A 41 -8.33 2.30 1.45
CA ASN A 41 -8.49 0.94 2.00
C ASN A 41 -7.98 -0.14 1.03
N GLN A 42 -8.28 0.00 -0.28
CA GLN A 42 -7.77 -0.93 -1.29
C GLN A 42 -6.24 -0.89 -1.39
N ALA A 43 -5.63 0.30 -1.34
CA ALA A 43 -4.18 0.47 -1.38
C ALA A 43 -3.50 -0.22 -0.18
N ILE A 44 -4.01 0.01 1.04
CA ILE A 44 -3.46 -0.61 2.25
C ILE A 44 -3.63 -2.14 2.24
N LYS A 45 -4.79 -2.64 1.82
CA LYS A 45 -5.00 -4.09 1.62
C LYS A 45 -4.02 -4.66 0.61
N ALA A 46 -3.82 -3.97 -0.52
CA ALA A 46 -2.92 -4.42 -1.57
C ALA A 46 -1.47 -4.50 -1.09
N VAL A 47 -0.97 -3.48 -0.38
CA VAL A 47 0.37 -3.53 0.22
C VAL A 47 0.49 -4.68 1.22
N THR A 48 -0.54 -4.90 2.03
CA THR A 48 -0.56 -6.00 3.02
C THR A 48 -0.47 -7.37 2.35
N ILE A 49 -1.20 -7.58 1.25
CA ILE A 49 -1.15 -8.82 0.46
C ILE A 49 0.21 -8.94 -0.25
N ALA A 50 0.74 -7.85 -0.80
CA ALA A 50 2.04 -7.84 -1.48
C ALA A 50 3.18 -8.26 -0.56
N ARG A 51 3.15 -7.90 0.74
CA ARG A 51 4.11 -8.42 1.73
C ARG A 51 4.12 -9.96 1.78
N GLY A 52 2.95 -10.60 1.70
CA GLY A 52 2.84 -12.06 1.62
C GLY A 52 3.38 -12.63 0.30
N TYR A 53 3.14 -11.95 -0.82
CA TYR A 53 3.67 -12.38 -2.12
C TYR A 53 5.20 -12.29 -2.21
N LEU A 54 5.81 -11.43 -1.42
CA LEU A 54 7.25 -11.15 -1.40
C LEU A 54 8.01 -11.92 -0.31
N GLU A 55 7.31 -12.70 0.51
CA GLU A 55 7.89 -13.43 1.64
C GLU A 55 8.96 -14.43 1.18
N GLN A 56 8.70 -15.19 0.10
CA GLN A 56 9.68 -16.13 -0.46
C GLN A 56 10.89 -15.45 -1.10
N ASP A 57 10.78 -14.17 -1.45
CA ASP A 57 11.88 -13.35 -1.95
C ASP A 57 12.73 -12.74 -0.82
N GLY A 58 12.33 -12.95 0.45
CA GLY A 58 12.97 -12.31 1.60
C GLY A 58 12.78 -10.78 1.64
N ILE A 59 11.77 -10.27 0.93
CA ILE A 59 11.46 -8.84 0.85
C ILE A 59 10.26 -8.55 1.76
N ASP A 60 10.40 -7.55 2.63
CA ASP A 60 9.27 -6.97 3.35
C ASP A 60 9.13 -5.47 3.04
N LEU A 61 7.94 -4.91 3.26
CA LEU A 61 7.57 -3.57 2.83
C LEU A 61 7.27 -2.64 4.01
N VAL A 62 7.60 -1.37 3.83
CA VAL A 62 7.07 -0.24 4.62
C VAL A 62 6.50 0.80 3.67
N LEU A 63 5.55 1.60 4.15
CA LEU A 63 4.97 2.69 3.39
C LEU A 63 4.99 3.98 4.19
N VAL A 64 5.21 5.11 3.50
CA VAL A 64 5.14 6.46 4.06
C VAL A 64 4.05 7.23 3.30
N PRO A 65 2.95 7.62 3.97
CA PRO A 65 1.89 8.40 3.33
C PRO A 65 2.24 9.90 3.26
N SER A 66 1.70 10.57 2.26
CA SER A 66 1.74 12.02 2.06
C SER A 66 0.44 12.50 1.43
N PHE A 67 0.01 13.71 1.74
CA PHE A 67 -1.06 14.36 0.99
C PHE A 67 -0.49 15.03 -0.25
N ILE A 68 -1.20 14.91 -1.36
CA ILE A 68 -0.91 15.64 -2.60
C ILE A 68 -2.21 16.19 -3.15
N ASP A 69 -2.17 17.39 -3.71
CA ASP A 69 -3.30 17.91 -4.47
C ASP A 69 -3.21 17.45 -5.91
N VAL A 70 -4.34 17.00 -6.45
CA VAL A 70 -4.47 16.52 -7.82
C VAL A 70 -5.69 17.17 -8.47
N GLU A 71 -5.55 17.51 -9.74
CA GLU A 71 -6.65 18.05 -10.52
C GLU A 71 -7.46 16.90 -11.16
N ILE A 72 -8.76 16.88 -10.89
CA ILE A 72 -9.71 15.92 -11.47
C ILE A 72 -10.90 16.71 -11.98
N GLU A 73 -11.18 16.60 -13.28
CA GLU A 73 -12.33 17.26 -13.92
C GLU A 73 -12.38 18.78 -13.63
N GLY A 74 -11.21 19.43 -13.66
CA GLY A 74 -11.08 20.86 -13.37
C GLY A 74 -11.27 21.25 -11.90
N SER A 75 -11.35 20.27 -11.00
CA SER A 75 -11.43 20.50 -9.56
C SER A 75 -10.21 19.93 -8.84
N GLU A 76 -9.65 20.69 -7.91
CA GLU A 76 -8.65 20.16 -6.99
C GLU A 76 -9.29 19.14 -6.02
N ARG A 77 -8.55 18.05 -5.81
CA ARG A 77 -8.85 16.99 -4.85
C ARG A 77 -7.58 16.64 -4.11
N THR A 78 -7.68 16.53 -2.79
CA THR A 78 -6.57 16.00 -1.99
C THR A 78 -6.56 14.48 -2.10
N ALA A 79 -5.48 13.93 -2.66
CA ALA A 79 -5.17 12.51 -2.72
C ALA A 79 -4.19 12.13 -1.62
N VAL A 80 -4.09 10.83 -1.34
CA VAL A 80 -3.00 10.26 -0.55
C VAL A 80 -2.03 9.56 -1.50
N ARG A 81 -0.75 9.93 -1.42
CA ARG A 81 0.35 9.23 -2.08
C ARG A 81 1.16 8.45 -1.05
N PHE A 82 1.36 7.16 -1.31
CA PHE A 82 2.18 6.28 -0.50
C PHE A 82 3.48 6.01 -1.23
N ALA A 83 4.60 6.32 -0.59
CA ALA A 83 5.91 5.85 -1.00
C ALA A 83 6.15 4.48 -0.35
N VAL A 84 6.37 3.44 -1.16
CA VAL A 84 6.58 2.07 -0.69
C VAL A 84 8.05 1.71 -0.85
N PHE A 85 8.67 1.28 0.25
CA PHE A 85 10.08 0.93 0.31
C PHE A 85 10.27 -0.50 0.81
N ARG A 86 11.44 -1.07 0.54
CA ARG A 86 11.89 -2.25 1.27
C ARG A 86 12.08 -1.89 2.74
N ARG A 87 11.50 -2.68 3.64
CA ARG A 87 11.65 -2.52 5.07
C ARG A 87 13.09 -2.86 5.49
N PRO A 88 13.82 -1.94 6.14
CA PRO A 88 15.09 -2.29 6.77
C PRO A 88 14.88 -3.36 7.86
N PRO A 89 15.76 -4.37 7.98
CA PRO A 89 15.65 -5.40 9.03
C PRO A 89 15.63 -4.84 10.46
N THR A 90 16.15 -3.63 10.65
CA THR A 90 16.16 -2.92 11.94
C THR A 90 14.77 -2.46 12.38
N LEU A 91 13.81 -2.29 11.46
CA LEU A 91 12.43 -1.94 11.80
C LEU A 91 11.62 -3.19 12.12
N LYS A 92 11.09 -3.30 13.34
CA LYS A 92 10.20 -4.42 13.72
C LYS A 92 8.81 -4.20 13.13
N ALA A 93 8.33 -5.14 12.32
CA ALA A 93 6.97 -5.14 11.80
C ALA A 93 6.01 -5.95 12.69
N PRO A 94 4.70 -5.63 12.68
CA PRO A 94 3.70 -6.50 13.29
C PRO A 94 3.70 -7.87 12.58
N THR A 95 3.58 -8.94 13.38
CA THR A 95 3.43 -10.30 12.89
C THR A 95 2.02 -10.54 12.39
N ASN A 96 1.89 -11.17 11.21
CA ASN A 96 0.62 -11.72 10.77
C ASN A 96 0.20 -12.86 11.72
N GLY A 97 -1.05 -12.87 12.17
CA GLY A 97 -1.52 -13.91 13.08
C GLY A 97 -2.97 -13.71 13.50
N LYS A 98 -3.59 -14.78 14.02
CA LYS A 98 -4.92 -14.69 14.63
C LYS A 98 -4.81 -13.91 15.93
N VAL A 99 -5.52 -12.81 16.05
CA VAL A 99 -5.73 -12.20 17.36
C VAL A 99 -6.81 -12.99 18.08
N VAL A 100 -6.44 -13.71 19.13
CA VAL A 100 -7.39 -14.42 20.01
C VAL A 100 -7.86 -13.43 21.07
N GLY A 101 -9.17 -13.16 21.12
CA GLY A 101 -9.79 -12.43 22.24
C GLY A 101 -9.71 -10.91 22.20
N GLN A 102 -9.43 -10.26 21.06
CA GLN A 102 -9.61 -8.80 20.98
C GLN A 102 -11.10 -8.43 20.94
N VAL A 103 -11.56 -7.76 21.98
CA VAL A 103 -12.79 -6.96 21.93
C VAL A 103 -12.48 -5.74 21.06
N ALA A 104 -13.31 -5.46 20.06
CA ALA A 104 -13.15 -4.27 19.26
C ALA A 104 -13.29 -3.03 20.16
N ALA A 105 -12.18 -2.38 20.49
CA ALA A 105 -12.23 -1.04 21.06
C ALA A 105 -12.66 -0.11 19.92
N ALA A 106 -13.91 0.36 19.99
CA ALA A 106 -14.34 1.49 19.19
C ALA A 106 -13.58 2.72 19.69
N LEU A 107 -12.87 3.40 18.79
CA LEU A 107 -12.36 4.75 19.00
C LEU A 107 -13.48 5.76 18.77
#